data_AF-A0A661EP82-F1
#
_entry.id   AF-A0A661EP82-F1
#
_cell.length_a   1.000
_cell.length_b   1.000
_cell.length_c   1.000
_cell.angle_alpha   90.00
_cell.angle_beta   90.00
_cell.angle_gamma   90.00
#
_symmetry.space_group_name_H-M   'P 1'
#
loop_
_entity.id
_entity.type
_entity.pdbx_description
1 polymer ?
#
loop_
_entity_poly.entity_id
_entity_poly.type
_entity_poly.pdbx_seq_one_letter_code
_entity_poly.pdbx_strand_id
1 'polypeptide(L)'
;LTPAELTTSSAPLALLYEKATGSPPIMISLIGLFAVINGALVQIIMASRVLYGMGNNGWAPRSVAVINGKTHTPVHATALVALAVLLLALWFPLVTLAQITSFLTLLLFMLINVALIVIKRRTPSVDGVVCYPTAVPWLGVSTIGVFLAITLVASL
;
A
#
# COMPACT_ATOMS: atom_id res chain seq x y z
N LEU A 1 -18.40 -25.01 5.31
CA LEU A 1 -18.84 -23.72 4.75
C LEU A 1 -18.78 -23.82 3.26
N THR A 2 -19.79 -23.33 2.55
CA THR A 2 -19.72 -23.19 1.10
C THR A 2 -18.97 -21.90 0.75
N PRO A 3 -18.32 -21.80 -0.43
CA PRO A 3 -17.65 -20.56 -0.86
C PRO A 3 -18.59 -19.34 -0.86
N ALA A 4 -19.88 -19.55 -1.13
CA ALA A 4 -20.88 -18.48 -1.13
C ALA A 4 -21.09 -17.85 0.26
N GLU A 5 -21.11 -18.64 1.34
CA GLU A 5 -21.29 -18.14 2.71
C GLU A 5 -20.11 -17.28 3.19
N LEU A 6 -18.90 -17.54 2.68
CA LEU A 6 -17.70 -16.76 2.98
C LEU A 6 -17.72 -15.39 2.30
N THR A 7 -18.26 -15.31 1.08
CA THR A 7 -18.33 -14.05 0.33
C THR A 7 -19.30 -13.04 0.93
N THR A 8 -20.30 -13.50 1.67
CA THR A 8 -21.28 -12.65 2.37
C THR A 8 -20.83 -12.19 3.75
N SER A 9 -19.78 -12.80 4.30
CA SER A 9 -19.29 -12.48 5.64
C SER A 9 -18.34 -11.29 5.63
N SER A 10 -18.58 -10.30 6.51
CA SER A 10 -17.67 -9.19 6.74
C SER A 10 -16.37 -9.61 7.44
N ALA A 11 -16.37 -10.78 8.10
CA ALA A 11 -15.20 -11.36 8.77
C ALA A 11 -15.07 -12.86 8.44
N PRO A 12 -14.62 -13.21 7.21
CA PRO A 12 -14.60 -14.59 6.73
C PRO A 12 -13.76 -15.53 7.60
N LEU A 13 -12.62 -15.05 8.13
CA LEU A 13 -11.73 -15.83 8.99
C LEU A 13 -12.33 -16.12 10.37
N ALA A 14 -13.06 -15.15 10.95
CA ALA A 14 -13.77 -15.35 12.21
C ALA A 14 -14.90 -16.38 12.04
N LEU A 15 -15.67 -16.26 10.95
CA LEU A 15 -16.72 -17.21 10.60
C LEU A 15 -16.17 -18.62 10.35
N LEU A 16 -15.03 -18.73 9.66
CA LEU A 16 -14.35 -20.00 9.43
C LEU A 16 -13.93 -20.66 10.76
N TYR A 17 -13.35 -19.88 11.69
CA TYR A 17 -12.94 -20.36 13.00
C TYR A 17 -14.13 -20.87 13.82
N GLU A 18 -15.20 -20.09 13.89
CA GLU A 18 -16.41 -20.45 14.63
C GLU A 18 -17.02 -21.76 14.12
N LYS A 19 -17.11 -21.91 12.80
CA LYS A 19 -17.65 -23.13 12.17
C LYS A 19 -16.71 -24.33 12.24
N ALA A 20 -15.40 -24.13 12.29
CA ALA A 20 -14.42 -25.21 12.35
C ALA A 20 -14.20 -25.75 13.77
N THR A 21 -14.23 -24.87 14.77
CA THR A 21 -13.91 -25.21 16.16
C THR A 21 -15.15 -25.30 17.07
N GLY A 22 -16.27 -24.68 16.68
CA GLY A 22 -17.47 -24.58 17.52
C GLY A 22 -17.31 -23.59 18.69
N SER A 23 -16.19 -22.86 18.75
CA SER A 23 -15.85 -21.91 19.79
C SER A 23 -16.02 -20.47 19.31
N PRO A 24 -16.34 -19.50 20.19
CA PRO A 24 -16.47 -18.11 19.81
C PRO A 24 -15.14 -17.54 19.28
N PRO A 25 -15.14 -16.74 18.20
CA PRO A 25 -13.93 -16.31 17.49
C PRO A 25 -13.17 -15.17 18.19
N ILE A 26 -13.21 -15.09 19.52
CA ILE A 26 -12.66 -13.96 20.30
C ILE A 26 -11.14 -13.86 20.10
N MET A 27 -10.42 -14.97 20.25
CA MET A 27 -8.96 -14.97 20.18
C MET A 27 -8.45 -14.59 18.79
N ILE A 28 -9.04 -15.18 17.73
CA ILE A 28 -8.63 -14.88 16.35
C ILE A 28 -8.98 -13.44 15.95
N SER A 29 -10.11 -12.92 16.43
CA SER A 29 -10.51 -11.53 16.19
C SER A 29 -9.58 -10.53 16.90
N LEU A 30 -9.16 -10.83 18.13
CA LEU A 30 -8.18 -10.01 18.86
C LEU A 30 -6.83 -9.97 18.13
N ILE A 31 -6.33 -11.14 17.70
CA ILE A 31 -5.07 -11.21 16.92
C ILE A 31 -5.20 -10.40 15.63
N GLY A 32 -6.31 -10.55 14.91
CA GLY A 32 -6.58 -9.79 13.68
C GLY A 32 -6.62 -8.28 13.92
N LEU A 33 -7.27 -7.84 15.01
CA LEU A 33 -7.34 -6.43 15.38
C LEU A 33 -5.94 -5.84 15.64
N PHE A 34 -5.11 -6.52 16.44
CA PHE A 34 -3.73 -6.09 16.69
C PHE A 34 -2.89 -6.06 15.42
N ALA A 35 -3.05 -7.05 14.53
CA ALA A 35 -2.35 -7.10 13.26
C ALA A 35 -2.71 -5.90 12.35
N VAL A 36 -4.00 -5.58 12.23
CA VAL A 36 -4.49 -4.45 11.43
C VAL A 36 -4.02 -3.12 12.00
N ILE A 37 -4.12 -2.93 13.32
CA ILE A 37 -3.65 -1.71 14.00
C ILE A 37 -2.15 -1.51 13.75
N ASN A 38 -1.35 -2.55 13.93
CA ASN A 38 0.09 -2.48 13.69
C ASN A 38 0.41 -2.14 12.23
N GLY A 39 -0.29 -2.77 11.27
CA GLY A 39 -0.15 -2.45 9.85
C GLY A 39 -0.44 -0.98 9.54
N ALA A 40 -1.53 -0.45 10.10
CA ALA A 40 -1.90 0.96 9.95
C ALA A 40 -0.85 1.90 10.56
N LEU A 41 -0.34 1.61 11.76
CA LEU A 41 0.71 2.39 12.41
C LEU A 41 1.99 2.45 11.56
N VAL A 42 2.44 1.30 11.06
CA VAL A 42 3.63 1.23 10.20
C VAL A 42 3.43 2.03 8.91
N GLN A 43 2.25 1.94 8.29
CA GLN A 43 1.95 2.68 7.07
C GLN A 43 1.95 4.21 7.30
N ILE A 44 1.40 4.68 8.43
CA ILE A 44 1.43 6.10 8.82
C ILE A 44 2.89 6.55 9.00
N ILE A 45 3.72 5.76 9.68
CA ILE A 45 5.15 6.08 9.87
C ILE A 45 5.88 6.17 8.52
N MET A 46 5.67 5.20 7.63
CA MET A 46 6.30 5.21 6.29
C MET A 46 5.89 6.45 5.49
N ALA A 47 4.61 6.76 5.42
CA ALA A 47 4.11 7.94 4.71
C ALA A 47 4.65 9.25 5.30
N SER A 48 4.74 9.34 6.62
CA SER A 48 5.26 10.53 7.31
C SER A 48 6.73 10.80 7.00
N ARG A 49 7.54 9.74 6.84
CA ARG A 49 8.96 9.87 6.44
C ARG A 49 9.12 10.32 5.00
N VAL A 50 8.30 9.81 4.09
CA VAL A 50 8.28 10.28 2.69
C VAL A 50 7.89 11.76 2.64
N LEU A 51 6.86 12.15 3.38
CA LEU A 51 6.41 13.54 3.46
C LEU A 51 7.47 14.48 4.07
N TYR A 52 8.15 14.05 5.13
CA TYR A 52 9.30 14.75 5.68
C TYR A 52 10.42 14.93 4.64
N GLY A 53 10.77 13.87 3.91
CA GLY A 53 11.78 13.92 2.85
C GLY A 53 11.42 14.87 1.73
N MET A 54 10.13 14.90 1.32
CA MET A 54 9.62 15.87 0.37
C MET A 54 9.72 17.31 0.89
N GLY A 55 9.41 17.53 2.17
CA GLY A 55 9.57 18.84 2.81
C GLY A 55 11.02 19.33 2.81
N ASN A 56 11.96 18.42 3.09
CA ASN A 56 13.40 18.74 3.08
C ASN A 56 13.93 19.03 1.66
N ASN A 57 13.36 18.40 0.64
CA ASN A 57 13.69 18.63 -0.77
C ASN A 57 12.93 19.84 -1.37
N GLY A 58 12.13 20.56 -0.59
CA GLY A 58 11.35 21.73 -1.04
C GLY A 58 10.11 21.41 -1.86
N TRP A 59 9.67 20.15 -1.89
CA TRP A 59 8.49 19.69 -2.64
C TRP A 59 7.20 19.77 -1.81
N ALA A 60 7.31 19.90 -0.49
CA ALA A 60 6.20 20.07 0.44
C ALA A 60 6.45 21.27 1.38
N PRO A 61 5.42 21.76 2.10
CA PRO A 61 5.59 22.89 3.03
C PRO A 61 6.67 22.63 4.08
N ARG A 62 7.46 23.65 4.42
CA ARG A 62 8.56 23.51 5.40
C ARG A 62 8.11 23.02 6.78
N SER A 63 6.84 23.20 7.13
CA SER A 63 6.26 22.74 8.40
C SER A 63 6.32 21.21 8.58
N VAL A 64 6.26 20.42 7.50
CA VAL A 64 6.38 18.95 7.55
C VAL A 64 7.83 18.46 7.58
N ALA A 65 8.80 19.34 7.31
CA ALA A 65 10.23 19.07 7.41
C ALA A 65 10.78 19.27 8.84
N VAL A 66 9.94 19.63 9.81
CA VAL A 66 10.37 19.87 11.20
C VAL A 66 10.32 18.57 12.01
N ILE A 67 11.42 18.25 12.69
CA ILE A 67 11.53 17.12 13.62
C ILE A 67 11.44 17.64 15.06
N ASN A 68 10.75 16.89 15.93
CA ASN A 68 10.73 17.18 17.36
C ASN A 68 12.09 16.83 18.01
N GLY A 69 12.71 17.77 18.71
CA GLY A 69 14.01 17.61 19.37
C GLY A 69 14.05 16.62 20.54
N LYS A 70 12.90 16.20 21.11
CA LYS A 70 12.87 15.19 22.18
C LYS A 70 12.66 13.75 21.68
N THR A 71 11.76 13.58 20.71
CA THR A 71 11.39 12.25 20.20
C THR A 71 12.08 11.89 18.88
N HIS A 72 12.76 12.85 18.24
CA HIS A 72 13.42 12.68 16.94
C HIS A 72 12.45 12.18 15.86
N THR A 73 11.16 12.54 15.97
CA THR A 73 10.11 12.17 15.02
C THR A 73 9.49 13.39 14.33
N PRO A 74 9.07 13.26 13.05
CA PRO A 74 8.42 14.34 12.31
C PRO A 74 6.94 14.45 12.70
N VAL A 75 6.66 14.98 13.91
CA VAL A 75 5.32 15.00 14.51
C VAL A 75 4.28 15.67 13.62
N HIS A 76 4.62 16.76 12.94
CA HIS A 76 3.69 17.46 12.03
C HIS A 76 3.33 16.61 10.80
N ALA A 77 4.31 15.91 10.23
CA ALA A 77 4.05 15.00 9.10
C ALA A 77 3.15 13.83 9.54
N THR A 78 3.42 13.26 10.71
CA THR A 78 2.59 12.19 11.29
C THR A 78 1.17 12.64 11.57
N ALA A 79 0.99 13.82 12.16
CA ALA A 79 -0.33 14.37 12.44
C ALA A 79 -1.11 14.63 11.14
N LEU A 80 -0.46 15.15 10.10
CA LEU A 80 -1.09 15.38 8.81
C LEU A 80 -1.53 14.07 8.14
N VAL A 81 -0.66 13.07 8.11
CA VAL A 81 -0.97 11.76 7.53
C VAL A 81 -2.08 11.08 8.32
N ALA A 82 -2.01 11.08 9.66
CA ALA A 82 -3.03 10.48 10.51
C ALA A 82 -4.39 11.16 10.32
N LEU A 83 -4.41 12.49 10.21
CA LEU A 83 -5.62 13.25 9.91
C LEU A 83 -6.19 12.85 8.55
N ALA A 84 -5.36 12.81 7.50
CA ALA A 84 -5.80 12.40 6.16
C ALA A 84 -6.38 10.97 6.16
N VAL A 85 -5.72 10.03 6.82
CA VAL A 85 -6.21 8.64 6.97
C VAL A 85 -7.55 8.62 7.70
N LEU A 86 -7.70 9.37 8.79
CA LEU A 86 -8.93 9.43 9.58
C LEU A 86 -10.09 10.02 8.77
N LEU A 87 -9.85 11.10 8.01
CA LEU A 87 -10.85 11.67 7.11
C LEU A 87 -11.25 10.65 6.03
N LEU A 88 -10.29 10.00 5.36
CA LEU A 88 -10.63 9.01 4.34
C LEU A 88 -11.39 7.82 4.91
N ALA A 89 -11.01 7.33 6.10
CA ALA A 89 -11.66 6.21 6.76
C ALA A 89 -13.10 6.51 7.21
N LEU A 90 -13.41 7.77 7.54
CA LEU A 90 -14.75 8.16 8.01
C LEU A 90 -15.72 8.44 6.84
N TRP A 91 -15.21 8.97 5.72
CA TRP A 91 -16.06 9.38 4.58
C TRP A 91 -16.16 8.36 3.45
N PHE A 92 -15.20 7.43 3.30
CA PHE A 92 -15.16 6.50 2.16
C PHE A 92 -15.36 5.04 2.57
N PRO A 93 -16.10 4.24 1.76
CA PRO A 93 -16.21 2.80 1.98
C PRO A 93 -14.86 2.09 1.84
N LEU A 94 -14.55 1.20 2.78
CA LEU A 94 -13.29 0.44 2.81
C LEU A 94 -13.02 -0.30 1.49
N VAL A 95 -14.05 -0.92 0.90
CA VAL A 95 -13.93 -1.70 -0.35
C VAL A 95 -13.51 -0.81 -1.51
N THR A 96 -14.14 0.37 -1.64
CA THR A 96 -13.79 1.35 -2.68
C THR A 96 -12.37 1.88 -2.48
N LEU A 97 -12.00 2.18 -1.23
CA LEU A 97 -10.65 2.67 -0.91
C LEU A 97 -9.57 1.61 -1.24
N ALA A 98 -9.87 0.34 -0.96
CA ALA A 98 -9.00 -0.78 -1.33
C ALA A 98 -8.86 -0.92 -2.85
N GLN A 99 -9.96 -0.82 -3.60
CA GLN A 99 -9.93 -0.86 -5.07
C GLN A 99 -9.07 0.26 -5.67
N ILE A 100 -9.27 1.50 -5.21
CA ILE A 100 -8.49 2.66 -5.66
C ILE A 100 -7.00 2.47 -5.32
N THR A 101 -6.72 2.02 -4.10
CA THR A 101 -5.33 1.80 -3.64
C THR A 101 -4.64 0.74 -4.47
N SER A 102 -5.30 -0.38 -4.76
CA SER A 102 -4.76 -1.45 -5.62
C SER A 102 -4.50 -0.94 -7.04
N PHE A 103 -5.47 -0.22 -7.62
CA PHE A 103 -5.31 0.37 -8.95
C PHE A 103 -4.11 1.33 -9.01
N LEU A 104 -4.02 2.25 -8.05
CA LEU A 104 -2.93 3.22 -7.97
C LEU A 104 -1.57 2.51 -7.76
N THR A 105 -1.52 1.48 -6.93
CA THR A 105 -0.31 0.69 -6.70
C THR A 105 0.17 0.00 -7.98
N LEU A 106 -0.75 -0.60 -8.74
CA LEU A 106 -0.43 -1.21 -10.03
C LEU A 106 0.08 -0.17 -11.03
N LEU A 107 -0.57 0.99 -11.11
CA LEU A 107 -0.13 2.10 -11.96
C LEU A 107 1.29 2.59 -11.58
N LEU A 108 1.56 2.76 -10.29
CA LEU A 108 2.88 3.15 -9.80
C LEU A 108 3.94 2.10 -10.15
N PHE A 109 3.64 0.82 -9.97
CA PHE A 109 4.56 -0.24 -10.38
C PHE A 109 4.78 -0.28 -11.89
N MET A 110 3.76 -0.01 -12.70
CA MET A 110 3.93 0.12 -14.14
C MET A 110 4.90 1.26 -14.48
N LEU A 111 4.72 2.44 -13.88
CA LEU A 111 5.60 3.60 -14.06
C LEU A 111 7.03 3.31 -13.61
N ILE A 112 7.22 2.64 -12.48
CA ILE A 112 8.54 2.23 -11.99
C ILE A 112 9.21 1.29 -12.99
N ASN A 113 8.51 0.28 -13.52
CA ASN A 113 9.08 -0.63 -14.51
C ASN A 113 9.44 0.11 -15.81
N VAL A 114 8.60 1.03 -16.27
CA VAL A 114 8.92 1.88 -17.43
C VAL A 114 10.16 2.73 -17.16
N ALA A 115 10.25 3.37 -15.99
CA ALA A 115 11.43 4.15 -15.60
C ALA A 115 12.69 3.28 -15.56
N LEU A 116 12.62 2.05 -15.05
CA LEU A 116 13.73 1.09 -15.07
C LEU A 116 14.17 0.71 -16.49
N ILE A 117 13.23 0.54 -17.44
CA ILE A 117 13.55 0.29 -18.85
C ILE A 117 14.30 1.49 -19.43
N VAL A 118 13.84 2.71 -19.18
CA VAL A 118 14.47 3.94 -19.67
C VAL A 118 15.87 4.11 -19.08
N ILE A 119 16.03 3.92 -17.76
CA ILE A 119 17.33 4.02 -17.08
C ILE A 119 18.30 2.98 -17.63
N LYS A 120 17.89 1.71 -17.77
CA LYS A 120 18.74 0.65 -18.32
C LYS A 120 19.15 0.88 -19.78
N ARG A 121 18.34 1.61 -20.56
CA ARG A 121 18.68 1.98 -21.94
C ARG A 121 19.66 3.15 -22.03
N ARG A 122 19.65 4.06 -21.04
CA ARG A 122 20.45 5.30 -21.05
C ARG A 122 21.77 5.16 -20.31
N THR A 123 21.83 4.33 -19.27
CA THR A 123 23.00 4.23 -18.41
C THR A 123 23.78 2.95 -18.75
N PRO A 124 25.05 3.04 -19.21
CA PRO A 124 25.89 1.87 -19.41
C PRO A 124 26.11 1.15 -18.07
N SER A 125 26.31 -0.17 -18.12
CA SER A 125 26.57 -0.98 -16.92
C SER A 125 27.79 -0.44 -16.18
N VAL A 126 27.60 -0.07 -14.91
CA VAL A 126 28.67 0.43 -14.04
C VAL A 126 29.37 -0.78 -13.39
N ASP A 127 30.69 -0.81 -13.44
CA ASP A 127 31.49 -1.85 -12.80
C ASP A 127 31.21 -1.92 -11.29
N GLY A 128 30.99 -3.13 -10.77
CA GLY A 128 30.69 -3.38 -9.35
C GLY A 128 29.20 -3.35 -8.98
N VAL A 129 28.28 -3.09 -9.92
CA VAL A 129 26.83 -3.13 -9.68
C VAL A 129 26.20 -4.37 -10.32
N VAL A 130 25.48 -5.17 -9.54
CA VAL A 130 24.74 -6.34 -10.03
C VAL A 130 23.62 -5.87 -10.97
N CYS A 131 23.81 -6.07 -12.27
CA CYS A 131 22.83 -5.72 -13.29
C CYS A 131 21.86 -6.87 -13.55
N TYR A 132 20.64 -6.77 -13.04
CA TYR A 132 19.59 -7.75 -13.33
C TYR A 132 19.10 -7.69 -14.79
N PRO A 133 18.59 -8.80 -15.35
CA PRO A 133 18.14 -8.87 -16.74
C PRO A 133 17.08 -7.82 -17.09
N THR A 134 17.20 -7.21 -18.28
CA THR A 134 16.23 -6.24 -18.81
C THR A 134 14.85 -6.85 -19.04
N ALA A 135 14.75 -8.18 -19.14
CA ALA A 135 13.48 -8.90 -19.25
C ALA A 135 12.56 -8.63 -18.04
N VAL A 136 13.10 -8.46 -16.83
CA VAL A 136 12.29 -8.33 -15.61
C VAL A 136 11.37 -7.10 -15.66
N PRO A 137 11.86 -5.88 -15.95
CA PRO A 137 10.97 -4.73 -16.14
C PRO A 137 9.96 -4.87 -17.27
N TRP A 138 10.36 -5.47 -18.41
CA TRP A 138 9.45 -5.67 -19.55
C TRP A 138 8.30 -6.61 -19.21
N LEU A 139 8.59 -7.72 -18.53
CA LEU A 139 7.58 -8.65 -18.04
C LEU A 139 6.65 -7.98 -17.02
N GLY A 140 7.19 -7.10 -16.16
CA GLY A 140 6.39 -6.31 -15.23
C GLY A 140 5.39 -5.40 -15.95
N VAL A 141 5.85 -4.61 -16.92
CA VAL A 141 4.98 -3.73 -17.72
C VAL A 141 3.93 -4.52 -18.50
N SER A 142 4.32 -5.63 -19.14
CA SER A 142 3.38 -6.43 -19.94
C SER A 142 2.32 -7.08 -19.06
N THR A 143 2.70 -7.66 -17.93
CA THR A 143 1.76 -8.33 -17.01
C THR A 143 0.76 -7.33 -16.42
N ILE A 144 1.24 -6.19 -15.94
CA ILE A 144 0.36 -5.14 -15.37
C ILE A 144 -0.53 -4.55 -16.47
N GLY A 145 0.03 -4.27 -17.65
CA GLY A 145 -0.73 -3.71 -18.78
C GLY A 145 -1.85 -4.64 -19.25
N VAL A 146 -1.58 -5.94 -19.38
CA VAL A 146 -2.59 -6.95 -19.74
C VAL A 146 -3.68 -7.02 -18.67
N PHE A 147 -3.31 -7.07 -17.39
CA PHE A 147 -4.28 -7.12 -16.29
C PHE A 147 -5.20 -5.90 -16.27
N LEU A 148 -4.64 -4.69 -16.41
CA LEU A 148 -5.43 -3.46 -16.47
C LEU A 148 -6.34 -3.40 -17.69
N ALA A 149 -5.86 -3.84 -18.86
CA ALA A 149 -6.67 -3.91 -20.08
C ALA A 149 -7.87 -4.85 -19.91
N ILE A 150 -7.65 -6.05 -19.36
CA ILE A 150 -8.74 -7.00 -19.05
C ILE A 150 -9.74 -6.38 -18.07
N THR A 151 -9.25 -5.75 -17.01
CA THR A 151 -10.11 -5.13 -15.99
C THR A 151 -10.96 -4.01 -16.57
N LEU A 152 -10.39 -3.19 -17.46
CA LEU A 152 -11.12 -2.12 -18.15
C LEU A 152 -12.18 -2.68 -19.10
N VAL A 153 -11.84 -3.69 -19.91
CA VAL A 153 -12.79 -4.34 -20.83
C VAL A 153 -13.93 -5.01 -20.07
N ALA A 154 -13.65 -5.64 -18.92
CA ALA A 154 -14.67 -6.27 -18.09
C ALA A 154 -15.60 -5.25 -17.38
N SER A 155 -15.20 -3.98 -17.31
CA SER A 155 -15.98 -2.89 -16.71
C SER A 155 -16.86 -2.10 -17.69
N LEU A 156 -16.67 -2.33 -19.01
CA LEU A 156 -17.48 -1.77 -20.10
C LEU A 156 -18.64 -2.72 -20.45
#